data_AF-A0A6C0HCK7-F1
#
_entry.id   AF-A0A6C0HCK7-F1
#
_cell.length_a   1.000
_cell.length_b   1.000
_cell.length_c   1.000
_cell.angle_alpha   90.00
_cell.angle_beta   90.00
_cell.angle_gamma   90.00
#
_symmetry.space_group_name_H-M   'P 1'
#
loop_
_entity.id
_entity.type
_entity.pdbx_description
1 polymer ?
#
loop_
_entity_poly.entity_id
_entity_poly.type
_entity_poly.pdbx_seq_one_letter_code
_entity_poly.pdbx_strand_id
1 'polypeptide(L)'
;MDILYYSNYCKHSQKVLQTLSKTTITDKISFICIDKRVRDPTNHQLYIQLENGSKVIMPPNIHSVPALLLVKKNYNVIYGGDDIVQHFQSDITTMTNNATKTTGEPMSYMFGGNPSSNIVSEQYTYYDMSPEELSSKGKGGMRQMHNYVSISQGQSYINTPPDTYRPDKLSNSVTIENLQKLRDSEIPMNNKPAFSI
;
A
#
# COMPACT_ATOMS: atom_id res chain seq x y z
N MET A 1 -34.79 5.34 -13.59
CA MET A 1 -34.55 4.87 -12.22
C MET A 1 -35.43 3.65 -12.00
N ASP A 2 -34.85 2.57 -11.48
CA ASP A 2 -35.65 1.44 -10.99
C ASP A 2 -35.98 1.67 -9.51
N ILE A 3 -37.04 1.04 -9.00
CA ILE A 3 -37.53 1.30 -7.63
C ILE A 3 -37.44 -0.01 -6.84
N LEU A 4 -36.67 -0.01 -5.76
CA LEU A 4 -36.56 -1.13 -4.85
C LEU A 4 -37.45 -0.90 -3.63
N TYR A 5 -38.44 -1.75 -3.47
CA TYR A 5 -39.29 -1.82 -2.29
C TYR A 5 -38.66 -2.78 -1.28
N TYR A 6 -38.43 -2.28 -0.07
CA TYR A 6 -37.85 -3.03 1.02
C TYR A 6 -38.60 -2.82 2.34
N SER A 7 -38.31 -3.68 3.31
CA SER A 7 -38.85 -3.61 4.68
C SER A 7 -37.72 -3.88 5.65
N ASN A 8 -37.65 -3.13 6.75
CA ASN A 8 -36.59 -3.33 7.75
C ASN A 8 -36.78 -4.61 8.57
N TYR A 9 -37.99 -5.15 8.61
CA TYR A 9 -38.32 -6.38 9.36
C TYR A 9 -37.99 -7.66 8.59
N CYS A 10 -37.66 -7.56 7.30
CA CYS A 10 -37.37 -8.72 6.45
C CYS A 10 -35.85 -8.98 6.35
N LYS A 11 -35.40 -10.16 6.80
CA LYS A 11 -33.98 -10.56 6.72
C LYS A 11 -33.45 -10.61 5.28
N HIS A 12 -34.28 -11.04 4.31
CA HIS A 12 -33.88 -11.08 2.90
C HIS A 12 -33.66 -9.67 2.34
N SER A 13 -34.49 -8.72 2.74
CA SER A 13 -34.35 -7.31 2.33
C SER A 13 -33.07 -6.70 2.89
N GLN A 14 -32.76 -6.97 4.17
CA GLN A 14 -31.51 -6.50 4.79
C GLN A 14 -30.27 -7.03 4.06
N LYS A 15 -30.25 -8.32 3.68
CA LYS A 15 -29.16 -8.91 2.90
C LYS A 15 -28.98 -8.19 1.55
N VAL A 16 -30.07 -7.97 0.81
CA VAL A 16 -30.03 -7.28 -0.48
C VAL A 16 -29.51 -5.85 -0.32
N LEU A 17 -29.99 -5.11 0.68
CA LEU A 17 -29.52 -3.75 0.96
C LEU A 17 -28.03 -3.71 1.30
N GLN A 18 -27.54 -4.65 2.11
CA GLN A 18 -26.11 -4.75 2.44
C GLN A 18 -25.23 -5.07 1.23
N THR A 19 -25.74 -5.87 0.28
CA THR A 19 -25.02 -6.18 -0.96
C THR A 19 -25.01 -4.97 -1.88
N LEU A 20 -26.17 -4.32 -2.06
CA LEU A 20 -26.30 -3.17 -2.96
C LEU A 20 -25.55 -1.94 -2.44
N SER A 21 -25.51 -1.70 -1.13
CA SER A 21 -24.80 -0.55 -0.54
C SER A 21 -23.28 -0.59 -0.73
N LYS A 22 -22.70 -1.78 -0.96
CA LYS A 22 -21.27 -1.94 -1.29
C LYS A 22 -20.95 -1.60 -2.74
N THR A 23 -21.97 -1.44 -3.59
CA THR A 23 -21.83 -1.19 -5.02
C THR A 23 -22.23 0.23 -5.36
N THR A 24 -21.74 0.76 -6.47
CA THR A 24 -22.08 2.11 -6.96
C THR A 24 -23.42 2.17 -7.70
N ILE A 25 -24.27 1.14 -7.56
CA ILE A 25 -25.56 1.02 -8.27
C ILE A 25 -26.66 1.84 -7.57
N THR A 26 -26.37 2.39 -6.39
CA THR A 26 -27.27 3.27 -5.64
C THR A 26 -27.81 4.44 -6.46
N ASP A 27 -27.04 4.93 -7.44
CA ASP A 27 -27.42 6.07 -8.27
C ASP A 27 -28.48 5.72 -9.34
N LYS A 28 -28.72 4.43 -9.60
CA LYS A 28 -29.72 3.97 -10.59
C LYS A 28 -31.03 3.53 -9.94
N ILE A 29 -31.02 3.32 -8.62
CA ILE A 29 -32.11 2.71 -7.86
C ILE A 29 -32.65 3.70 -6.83
N SER A 30 -33.97 3.83 -6.77
CA SER A 30 -34.66 4.51 -5.67
C SER A 30 -35.10 3.50 -4.62
N PHE A 31 -34.73 3.74 -3.36
CA PHE A 31 -35.08 2.87 -2.24
C PHE A 31 -36.33 3.38 -1.53
N ILE A 32 -37.38 2.56 -1.46
CA ILE A 32 -38.64 2.88 -0.77
C ILE A 32 -38.89 1.84 0.32
N CYS A 33 -38.98 2.31 1.57
CA CYS A 33 -39.36 1.49 2.70
C CYS A 33 -40.89 1.38 2.77
N ILE A 34 -41.44 0.16 2.85
CA ILE A 34 -42.89 -0.06 2.89
C ILE A 34 -43.46 -0.30 4.30
N ASP A 35 -42.64 -0.12 5.35
CA ASP A 35 -43.05 -0.41 6.73
C ASP A 35 -44.17 0.54 7.20
N LYS A 36 -44.10 1.82 6.82
CA LYS A 36 -45.11 2.83 7.15
C LYS A 36 -46.15 2.92 6.04
N ARG A 37 -47.14 2.03 6.08
CA ARG A 37 -48.28 2.05 5.16
C ARG A 37 -49.54 2.57 5.85
N VAL A 38 -50.23 3.50 5.19
CA VAL A 38 -51.50 4.08 5.64
C VAL A 38 -52.54 3.79 4.58
N ARG A 39 -53.67 3.22 4.98
CA ARG A 39 -54.82 3.06 4.09
C ARG A 39 -55.66 4.33 4.16
N ASP A 40 -55.89 4.94 3.00
CA ASP A 40 -56.76 6.11 2.96
C ASP A 40 -58.21 5.66 3.16
N PRO A 41 -58.96 6.24 4.12
CA PRO A 41 -60.36 5.88 4.37
C PRO A 41 -61.29 6.22 3.19
N THR A 42 -60.90 7.13 2.30
CA THR A 42 -61.76 7.62 1.20
C THR A 42 -61.68 6.76 -0.06
N ASN A 43 -60.46 6.40 -0.48
CA ASN A 43 -60.20 5.65 -1.72
C ASN A 43 -59.83 4.18 -1.45
N HIS A 44 -59.78 3.76 -0.18
CA HIS A 44 -59.33 2.43 0.25
C HIS A 44 -57.94 1.99 -0.25
N GLN A 45 -57.19 2.89 -0.88
CA GLN A 45 -55.90 2.62 -1.47
C GLN A 45 -54.78 2.71 -0.42
N LEU A 46 -53.75 1.90 -0.60
CA LEU A 46 -52.60 1.85 0.29
C LEU A 46 -51.57 2.91 -0.14
N TYR A 47 -51.20 3.78 0.79
CA TYR A 47 -50.14 4.76 0.64
C TYR A 47 -48.96 4.41 1.54
N ILE A 48 -47.76 4.61 1.04
CA ILE A 48 -46.51 4.52 1.78
C ILE A 48 -46.14 5.93 2.23
N GLN A 49 -45.94 6.12 3.53
CA GLN A 49 -45.44 7.37 4.09
C GLN A 49 -43.91 7.35 4.07
N LEU A 50 -43.33 8.22 3.25
CA LEU A 50 -41.88 8.42 3.18
C LEU A 50 -41.40 9.21 4.41
N GLU A 51 -40.12 9.08 4.75
CA GLU A 51 -39.51 9.76 5.90
C GLU A 51 -39.56 11.29 5.82
N ASN A 52 -39.67 11.84 4.61
CA ASN A 52 -39.86 13.27 4.36
C ASN A 52 -41.31 13.75 4.60
N GLY A 53 -42.24 12.87 4.99
CA GLY A 53 -43.64 13.18 5.20
C GLY A 53 -44.53 13.13 3.95
N SER A 54 -43.95 12.91 2.77
CA SER A 54 -44.72 12.72 1.53
C SER A 54 -45.36 11.33 1.47
N LYS A 55 -46.49 11.23 0.78
CA LYS A 55 -47.24 9.97 0.59
C LYS A 55 -47.07 9.50 -0.85
N VAL A 56 -46.61 8.27 -1.02
CA VAL A 56 -46.48 7.61 -2.34
C VAL A 56 -47.50 6.50 -2.45
N ILE A 57 -48.15 6.37 -3.60
CA ILE A 57 -49.12 5.30 -3.84
C ILE A 57 -48.42 3.95 -3.95
N MET A 58 -48.91 2.94 -3.24
CA MET A 58 -48.38 1.59 -3.34
C MET A 58 -48.96 0.90 -4.58
N PRO A 59 -48.12 0.36 -5.49
CA PRO A 59 -48.60 -0.42 -6.62
C PRO A 59 -49.33 -1.69 -6.12
N PRO A 60 -50.50 -2.04 -6.66
CA PRO A 60 -51.27 -3.21 -6.22
C PRO A 60 -50.57 -4.53 -6.55
N ASN A 61 -49.65 -4.52 -7.53
CA ASN A 61 -48.94 -5.70 -7.97
C ASN A 61 -47.94 -6.21 -6.93
N ILE A 62 -47.51 -5.37 -5.98
CA ILE A 62 -46.44 -5.69 -5.02
C ILE A 62 -47.05 -6.29 -3.75
N HIS A 63 -46.86 -7.59 -3.56
CA HIS A 63 -47.39 -8.33 -2.41
C HIS A 63 -46.31 -8.75 -1.40
N SER A 64 -45.09 -9.00 -1.86
CA SER A 64 -43.98 -9.49 -1.05
C SER A 64 -42.74 -8.61 -1.21
N VAL A 65 -41.83 -8.72 -0.25
CA VAL A 65 -40.63 -7.90 -0.14
C VAL A 65 -39.43 -8.79 0.19
N PRO A 66 -38.26 -8.62 -0.44
CA PRO A 66 -37.86 -7.54 -1.35
C PRO A 66 -38.44 -7.67 -2.76
N ALA A 67 -38.80 -6.53 -3.35
CA ALA A 67 -39.31 -6.44 -4.72
C ALA A 67 -38.66 -5.28 -5.47
N LEU A 68 -38.16 -5.55 -6.67
CA LEU A 68 -37.58 -4.55 -7.57
C LEU A 68 -38.54 -4.29 -8.72
N LEU A 69 -39.00 -3.04 -8.84
CA LEU A 69 -39.81 -2.56 -9.94
C LEU A 69 -38.90 -1.95 -11.01
N LEU A 70 -38.85 -2.62 -12.16
CA LEU A 70 -38.07 -2.21 -13.32
C LEU A 70 -38.90 -1.28 -14.19
N VAL A 71 -38.70 0.03 -14.03
CA VAL A 71 -39.47 1.04 -14.77
C VAL A 71 -39.11 0.98 -16.27
N LYS A 72 -37.85 0.68 -16.59
CA LYS A 72 -37.38 0.58 -17.98
C LYS A 72 -37.87 -0.68 -18.71
N LYS A 73 -38.28 -1.73 -17.98
CA LYS A 73 -38.71 -3.01 -18.55
C LYS A 73 -40.22 -3.19 -18.35
N ASN A 74 -41.02 -2.27 -18.90
CA ASN A 74 -42.49 -2.34 -18.90
C ASN A 74 -43.11 -2.53 -17.50
N TYR A 75 -42.57 -1.86 -16.46
CA TYR A 75 -43.02 -2.01 -15.08
C TYR A 75 -43.01 -3.46 -14.56
N ASN A 76 -42.09 -4.28 -15.06
CA ASN A 76 -41.92 -5.64 -14.58
C ASN A 76 -41.41 -5.64 -13.14
N VAL A 77 -41.92 -6.58 -12.33
CA VAL A 77 -41.54 -6.73 -10.92
C VAL A 77 -40.73 -8.01 -10.76
N ILE A 78 -39.52 -7.87 -10.22
CA ILE A 78 -38.70 -9.01 -9.79
C ILE A 78 -38.90 -9.18 -8.29
N TYR A 79 -39.25 -10.40 -7.89
CA TYR A 79 -39.37 -10.80 -6.50
C TYR A 79 -38.15 -11.60 -6.08
N GLY A 80 -37.85 -11.58 -4.78
CA GLY A 80 -36.82 -12.44 -4.21
C GLY A 80 -35.47 -11.74 -4.14
N GLY A 81 -34.77 -11.93 -3.01
CA GLY A 81 -33.50 -11.23 -2.79
C GLY A 81 -32.39 -11.70 -3.72
N ASP A 82 -32.33 -13.00 -4.00
CA ASP A 82 -31.28 -13.60 -4.82
C ASP A 82 -31.45 -13.21 -6.30
N ASP A 83 -32.68 -13.19 -6.81
CA ASP A 83 -32.99 -12.80 -8.18
C ASP A 83 -32.67 -11.31 -8.45
N ILE A 84 -32.94 -10.45 -7.46
CA ILE A 84 -32.58 -9.03 -7.52
C ILE A 84 -31.05 -8.87 -7.58
N VAL A 85 -30.30 -9.61 -6.76
CA VAL A 85 -28.84 -9.56 -6.78
C VAL A 85 -28.30 -10.10 -8.11
N GLN A 86 -28.86 -11.18 -8.63
CA GLN A 86 -28.48 -11.76 -9.91
C GLN A 86 -28.71 -10.80 -11.08
N HIS A 87 -29.82 -10.04 -11.06
CA HIS A 87 -30.09 -9.01 -12.07
C HIS A 87 -28.97 -7.96 -12.14
N PHE A 88 -28.47 -7.53 -10.98
CA PHE A 88 -27.38 -6.56 -10.90
C PHE A 88 -25.98 -7.15 -11.07
N GLN A 89 -25.82 -8.48 -11.02
CA GLN A 89 -24.52 -9.14 -11.11
C GLN A 89 -23.75 -8.73 -12.38
N SER A 90 -24.43 -8.63 -13.52
CA SER A 90 -23.81 -8.20 -14.79
C SER A 90 -23.29 -6.76 -14.77
N ASP A 91 -24.03 -5.86 -14.11
CA ASP A 91 -23.60 -4.47 -13.92
C ASP A 91 -22.41 -4.40 -12.95
N ILE A 92 -22.41 -5.22 -11.90
CA ILE A 92 -21.31 -5.28 -10.92
C ILE A 92 -20.03 -5.83 -11.56
N THR A 93 -20.12 -6.87 -12.38
CA THR A 93 -18.93 -7.45 -13.05
C THR A 93 -18.34 -6.50 -14.07
N THR A 94 -19.17 -5.81 -14.85
CA THR A 94 -18.69 -4.80 -15.82
C THR A 94 -18.01 -3.62 -15.11
N MET A 95 -18.57 -3.13 -14.00
CA MET A 95 -17.93 -2.09 -13.19
C MET A 95 -16.61 -2.57 -12.58
N THR A 96 -16.59 -3.77 -12.01
CA THR A 96 -15.37 -4.36 -11.44
C THR A 96 -14.30 -4.51 -12.51
N ASN A 97 -14.64 -5.00 -13.70
CA ASN A 97 -13.72 -5.14 -14.81
C ASN A 97 -13.17 -3.80 -15.30
N ASN A 98 -14.00 -2.75 -15.34
CA ASN A 98 -13.52 -1.40 -15.67
C ASN A 98 -12.57 -0.86 -14.60
N ALA A 99 -12.86 -1.10 -13.32
CA ALA A 99 -11.99 -0.69 -12.21
C ALA A 99 -10.65 -1.45 -12.22
N THR A 100 -10.65 -2.74 -12.58
CA THR A 100 -9.46 -3.59 -12.65
C THR A 100 -8.77 -3.58 -14.02
N LYS A 101 -9.19 -2.71 -14.96
CA LYS A 101 -8.65 -2.68 -16.35
C LYS A 101 -8.63 -4.07 -17.01
N THR A 102 -9.69 -4.86 -16.78
CA THR A 102 -9.87 -6.20 -17.36
C THR A 102 -8.83 -7.24 -16.91
N THR A 103 -8.03 -6.95 -15.87
CA THR A 103 -7.09 -7.92 -15.30
C THR A 103 -7.78 -8.99 -14.45
N GLY A 104 -9.08 -8.81 -14.14
CA GLY A 104 -9.92 -9.80 -13.45
C GLY A 104 -9.70 -9.87 -11.93
N GLU A 105 -8.54 -9.41 -11.45
CA GLU A 105 -8.18 -9.38 -10.03
C GLU A 105 -7.62 -8.00 -9.64
N PRO A 106 -7.78 -7.58 -8.37
CA PRO A 106 -7.12 -6.37 -7.87
C PRO A 106 -5.61 -6.58 -7.86
N MET A 107 -4.87 -5.74 -8.59
CA MET A 107 -3.40 -5.78 -8.54
C MET A 107 -2.90 -5.41 -7.13
N SER A 108 -1.81 -6.05 -6.70
CA SER A 108 -1.14 -5.67 -5.46
C SER A 108 -0.74 -4.20 -5.52
N TYR A 109 -0.99 -3.47 -4.42
CA TYR A 109 -0.50 -2.10 -4.30
C TYR A 109 1.01 -2.16 -4.03
N MET A 110 1.81 -1.50 -4.86
CA MET A 110 3.25 -1.37 -4.65
C MET A 110 3.54 0.01 -4.06
N PHE A 111 4.05 0.06 -2.84
CA PHE A 111 4.65 1.27 -2.29
C PHE A 111 6.01 1.48 -2.97
N GLY A 112 6.16 2.57 -3.73
CA GLY A 112 7.43 2.99 -4.31
C GLY A 112 7.63 2.49 -5.75
N GLY A 113 7.33 3.37 -6.71
CA GLY A 113 7.54 3.16 -8.15
C GLY A 113 8.99 3.23 -8.61
N ASN A 114 9.91 2.59 -7.88
CA ASN A 114 11.28 2.40 -8.36
C ASN A 114 11.76 0.97 -8.06
N PRO A 115 11.96 0.11 -9.08
CA PRO A 115 12.40 -1.28 -8.90
C PRO A 115 13.81 -1.41 -8.27
N SER A 116 14.53 -0.30 -8.06
CA SER A 116 15.88 -0.30 -7.49
C SER A 116 15.93 -0.17 -5.96
N SER A 117 14.81 -0.01 -5.26
CA SER A 117 14.81 0.28 -3.81
C SER A 117 14.04 -0.73 -2.95
N ASN A 118 13.45 -1.77 -3.54
CA ASN A 118 12.62 -2.72 -2.80
C ASN A 118 13.33 -4.07 -2.65
N ILE A 119 13.37 -4.51 -1.39
CA ILE A 119 13.84 -5.84 -0.98
C ILE A 119 12.89 -6.87 -1.59
N VAL A 120 13.39 -7.68 -2.53
CA VAL A 120 12.65 -8.80 -3.12
C VAL A 120 13.06 -10.05 -2.35
N SER A 121 12.10 -10.76 -1.75
CA SER A 121 12.38 -12.08 -1.16
C SER A 121 12.62 -13.07 -2.29
N GLU A 122 13.86 -13.28 -2.68
CA GLU A 122 14.20 -14.32 -3.67
C GLU A 122 14.22 -15.69 -3.01
N GLN A 123 13.67 -16.69 -3.71
CA GLN A 123 13.57 -18.08 -3.23
C GLN A 123 14.93 -18.80 -3.19
N TYR A 124 15.99 -18.18 -3.71
CA TYR A 124 17.32 -18.78 -3.86
C TYR A 124 18.41 -17.86 -3.31
N THR A 125 18.65 -17.95 -2.00
CA THR A 125 19.91 -17.45 -1.43
C THR A 125 21.04 -18.36 -1.91
N TYR A 126 21.99 -17.80 -2.64
CA TYR A 126 23.20 -18.50 -3.08
C TYR A 126 24.12 -18.77 -1.87
N TYR A 127 24.05 -19.98 -1.32
CA TYR A 127 24.84 -20.44 -0.15
C TYR A 127 26.27 -20.89 -0.50
N ASP A 128 26.68 -20.76 -1.75
CA ASP A 128 27.86 -21.37 -2.36
C ASP A 128 29.08 -20.44 -2.39
N MET A 129 29.36 -19.70 -1.30
CA MET A 129 30.56 -18.87 -1.22
C MET A 129 31.64 -19.50 -0.33
N SER A 130 32.86 -19.60 -0.86
CA SER A 130 34.03 -20.02 -0.07
C SER A 130 34.55 -18.85 0.78
N PRO A 131 35.20 -19.10 1.94
CA PRO A 131 35.77 -18.03 2.77
C PRO A 131 36.79 -17.13 2.03
N GLU A 132 37.41 -17.65 0.97
CA GLU A 132 38.37 -16.91 0.14
C GLU A 132 37.67 -15.86 -0.75
N GLU A 133 36.46 -16.15 -1.22
CA GLU A 133 35.66 -15.20 -2.01
C GLU A 133 35.02 -14.08 -1.17
N LEU A 134 34.82 -14.34 0.14
CA LEU A 134 34.42 -13.33 1.15
C LEU A 134 35.59 -12.44 1.60
N SER A 135 36.83 -12.77 1.23
CA SER A 135 38.00 -11.97 1.55
C SER A 135 38.01 -10.65 0.78
N SER A 136 38.75 -9.65 1.30
CA SER A 136 38.94 -8.33 0.66
C SER A 136 39.63 -8.39 -0.72
N LYS A 137 40.17 -9.57 -1.09
CA LYS A 137 40.77 -9.88 -2.40
C LYS A 137 39.82 -10.63 -3.33
N GLY A 138 38.67 -11.10 -2.84
CA GLY A 138 37.69 -11.86 -3.58
C GLY A 138 36.77 -11.00 -4.46
N LYS A 139 35.96 -11.64 -5.31
CA LYS A 139 34.99 -10.98 -6.20
C LYS A 139 33.62 -10.74 -5.52
N GLY A 140 33.52 -10.89 -4.20
CA GLY A 140 32.29 -10.77 -3.43
C GLY A 140 31.57 -9.41 -3.55
N GLY A 141 32.26 -8.35 -3.99
CA GLY A 141 31.67 -7.01 -4.18
C GLY A 141 30.67 -6.88 -5.33
N MET A 142 30.54 -7.89 -6.21
CA MET A 142 29.59 -7.83 -7.33
C MET A 142 28.21 -8.45 -7.02
N ARG A 143 27.97 -8.98 -5.82
CA ARG A 143 26.67 -9.53 -5.42
C ARG A 143 25.95 -8.61 -4.44
N GLN A 144 24.62 -8.52 -4.55
CA GLN A 144 23.79 -7.80 -3.60
C GLN A 144 23.77 -8.56 -2.26
N MET A 145 24.63 -8.15 -1.32
CA MET A 145 24.63 -8.72 0.03
C MET A 145 23.45 -8.16 0.83
N HIS A 146 22.46 -9.01 1.11
CA HIS A 146 21.40 -8.72 2.06
C HIS A 146 21.72 -9.41 3.38
N ASN A 147 22.12 -8.65 4.40
CA ASN A 147 22.39 -9.20 5.73
C ASN A 147 21.15 -8.99 6.61
N TYR A 148 20.36 -10.04 6.80
CA TYR A 148 19.23 -10.02 7.74
C TYR A 148 19.70 -10.57 9.08
N VAL A 149 19.74 -9.71 10.09
CA VAL A 149 20.06 -10.09 11.48
C VAL A 149 18.79 -9.96 12.30
N SER A 150 18.43 -10.97 13.09
CA SER A 150 17.25 -10.87 13.95
C SER A 150 17.50 -9.83 15.05
N ILE A 151 16.45 -9.10 15.44
CA ILE A 151 16.51 -8.09 16.53
C ILE A 151 17.00 -8.70 17.86
N SER A 152 16.87 -10.01 18.04
CA SER A 152 17.29 -10.72 19.26
C SER A 152 18.76 -11.16 19.26
N GLN A 153 19.47 -11.09 18.13
CA GLN A 153 20.90 -11.38 18.09
C GLN A 153 21.67 -10.14 18.56
N GLY A 154 21.82 -10.06 19.88
CA GLY A 154 22.62 -9.05 20.54
C GLY A 154 24.02 -8.94 19.94
N GLN A 155 24.40 -7.70 19.61
CA GLN A 155 25.75 -7.24 19.31
C GLN A 155 26.68 -8.29 18.69
N SER A 156 26.58 -8.47 17.38
CA SER A 156 27.63 -9.12 16.60
C SER A 156 28.90 -8.27 16.67
N TYR A 157 29.74 -8.51 17.69
CA TYR A 157 31.10 -7.97 17.70
C TYR A 157 31.85 -8.60 16.53
N ILE A 158 32.22 -7.78 15.56
CA ILE A 158 33.09 -8.19 14.48
C ILE A 158 34.45 -8.46 15.13
N ASN A 159 34.90 -9.72 15.09
CA ASN A 159 36.25 -10.07 15.53
C ASN A 159 37.25 -9.46 14.55
N THR A 160 37.66 -8.22 14.80
CA THR A 160 38.79 -7.64 14.09
C THR A 160 40.06 -8.28 14.64
N PRO A 161 40.99 -8.72 13.77
CA PRO A 161 42.32 -9.11 14.23
C PRO A 161 42.96 -7.95 15.03
N PRO A 162 43.83 -8.25 16.01
CA PRO A 162 44.43 -7.22 16.84
C PRO A 162 45.16 -6.20 15.97
N ASP A 163 44.84 -4.93 16.18
CA ASP A 163 45.42 -3.83 15.42
C ASP A 163 46.92 -3.73 15.75
N THR A 164 47.75 -4.23 14.84
CA THR A 164 49.22 -4.23 14.94
C THR A 164 49.82 -3.01 14.25
N TYR A 165 49.00 -2.04 13.87
CA TYR A 165 49.44 -0.82 13.20
C TYR A 165 50.39 -0.01 14.09
N ARG A 166 51.63 0.14 13.64
CA ARG A 166 52.59 1.10 14.18
C ARG A 166 52.68 2.27 13.20
N PRO A 167 52.36 3.51 13.61
CA PRO A 167 52.48 4.67 12.73
C PRO A 167 53.93 4.86 12.28
N ASP A 168 54.16 4.98 10.97
CA ASP A 168 55.46 5.31 10.34
C ASP A 168 55.95 6.75 10.61
N LYS A 169 55.55 7.33 11.73
CA LYS A 169 55.92 8.70 12.08
C LYS A 169 57.06 8.67 13.09
N LEU A 170 58.26 8.81 12.52
CA LEU A 170 59.56 8.95 13.15
C LEU A 170 60.16 7.64 13.65
N SER A 171 61.10 7.09 12.88
CA SER A 171 62.12 6.21 13.43
C SER A 171 62.76 6.89 14.64
N ASN A 172 62.79 6.23 15.80
CA ASN A 172 63.43 6.70 17.05
C ASN A 172 64.90 7.13 16.89
N SER A 173 65.50 6.95 15.72
CA SER A 173 66.87 7.32 15.37
C SER A 173 67.07 8.80 14.99
N VAL A 174 66.01 9.57 14.71
CA VAL A 174 66.14 10.98 14.30
C VAL A 174 65.56 11.88 15.38
N THR A 175 66.41 12.27 16.33
CA THR A 175 66.08 13.26 17.36
C THR A 175 66.16 14.68 16.79
N ILE A 176 65.39 15.60 17.37
CA ILE A 176 65.32 17.01 16.96
C ILE A 176 66.71 17.67 17.02
N GLU A 177 67.56 17.27 17.97
CA GLU A 177 68.94 17.74 18.10
C GLU A 177 69.82 17.40 16.89
N ASN A 178 69.64 16.22 16.28
CA ASN A 178 70.40 15.85 15.09
C ASN A 178 70.03 16.72 13.89
N LEU A 179 68.75 17.10 13.79
CA LEU A 179 68.26 17.99 12.73
C LEU A 179 68.71 19.44 12.92
N GLN A 180 68.83 19.92 14.16
CA GLN A 180 69.39 21.24 14.45
C GLN A 180 70.87 21.32 14.07
N LYS A 181 71.68 20.33 14.47
CA LYS A 181 73.11 20.29 14.13
C LYS A 181 73.36 20.28 12.62
N LEU A 182 72.58 19.52 11.86
CA LEU A 182 72.68 19.51 10.40
C LEU A 182 72.35 20.89 9.81
N ARG A 183 71.27 21.53 10.28
CA ARG A 183 70.87 22.85 9.80
C ARG A 183 71.93 23.93 10.10
N ASP A 184 72.53 23.87 11.28
CA ASP A 184 73.58 24.82 11.67
C ASP A 184 74.87 24.61 10.85
N SER A 185 75.14 23.38 10.41
CA SER A 185 76.30 23.07 9.56
C SER A 185 76.14 23.53 8.10
N GLU A 186 74.91 23.74 7.64
CA GLU A 186 74.60 24.10 6.24
C GLU A 186 74.54 25.61 5.99
N ILE A 187 74.62 26.46 7.03
CA ILE A 187 74.54 27.93 6.89
C ILE A 187 75.95 28.54 6.88
N PRO A 188 76.48 29.05 5.73
CA PRO A 188 77.72 29.80 5.72
C PRO A 188 77.53 31.21 6.31
N MET A 189 78.29 31.56 7.35
CA MET A 189 78.35 32.93 7.92
C MET A 189 78.96 33.89 6.89
N ASN A 190 78.11 34.74 6.29
CA ASN A 190 78.52 35.73 5.30
C ASN A 190 79.25 36.91 5.97
N ASN A 191 80.55 37.06 5.68
CA ASN A 191 81.38 38.20 6.08
C ASN A 191 80.90 39.48 5.40
N LYS A 192 80.62 40.53 6.19
CA LYS A 192 80.32 41.88 5.68
C LYS A 192 81.55 42.46 4.95
N PRO A 193 81.40 43.16 3.80
CA PRO A 193 82.51 43.83 3.15
C PRO A 193 82.88 45.13 3.89
N ALA A 194 84.18 45.35 4.06
CA ALA A 194 84.76 46.59 4.57
C ALA A 194 84.72 47.67 3.48
N PHE A 195 84.25 48.87 3.82
CA PHE A 195 84.48 50.09 3.04
C PHE A 195 85.39 51.02 3.85
N SER A 196 86.58 51.30 3.33
CA SER A 196 87.47 52.39 3.76
C SER A 196 87.65 53.36 2.59
N ILE A 197 87.65 54.67 2.89
CA ILE A 197 88.11 55.75 2.00
C ILE A 197 89.63 55.63 1.82
#